data_AF-A0A2W7B7F7-F1
#
_entry.id   AF-A0A2W7B7F7-F1
#
_cell.length_a   1.000
_cell.length_b   1.000
_cell.length_c   1.000
_cell.angle_alpha   90.00
_cell.angle_beta   90.00
_cell.angle_gamma   90.00
#
_symmetry.space_group_name_H-M   'P 1'
#
loop_
_entity.id
_entity.type
_entity.pdbx_description
1 polymer ?
#
loop_
_entity_poly.entity_id
_entity_poly.type
_entity_poly.pdbx_seq_one_letter_code
_entity_poly.pdbx_strand_id
1 'polypeptide(L)'
;MYDSHTPDSYDPHIIPAEIAARKEHEGEHFKHLTEHPPGSESMDTTSGYRVDKEGLVDNFGMEPEMYYEEPGDLSNKKQNKPKAE
;
A
#
# COMPACT_ATOMS: atom_id res chain seq x y z
N MET A 1 -11.65 13.37 5.48
CA MET A 1 -10.51 14.27 5.31
C MET A 1 -9.32 13.64 6.02
N TYR A 2 -8.59 12.75 5.33
CA TYR A 2 -7.38 12.14 5.87
C TYR A 2 -6.27 13.18 5.79
N ASP A 3 -6.11 13.98 6.84
CA ASP A 3 -4.88 14.75 7.03
C ASP A 3 -3.83 13.78 7.59
N SER A 4 -3.20 13.03 6.68
CA SER A 4 -2.10 12.14 7.05
C SER A 4 -0.99 13.02 7.63
N HIS A 5 -0.74 12.90 8.95
CA HIS A 5 0.30 13.64 9.68
C HIS A 5 1.74 13.30 9.23
N THR A 6 1.89 12.66 8.07
CA THR A 6 3.16 12.26 7.46
C THR A 6 3.72 13.43 6.64
N PRO A 7 4.92 13.92 6.96
CA PRO A 7 5.52 15.06 6.27
C PRO A 7 5.68 14.78 4.77
N ASP A 8 5.62 15.85 3.95
CA ASP A 8 5.72 15.78 2.48
C ASP A 8 7.12 15.46 1.95
N SER A 9 8.15 15.67 2.77
CA SER A 9 9.51 15.27 2.47
C SER A 9 10.18 14.67 3.71
N TYR A 10 11.30 13.98 3.48
CA TYR A 10 12.20 13.53 4.53
C TYR A 10 12.83 14.70 5.28
N ASP A 11 13.05 15.85 4.61
CA ASP A 11 13.45 17.11 5.25
C ASP A 11 12.21 18.00 5.46
N PRO A 12 11.84 18.32 6.71
CA PRO A 12 10.68 19.18 6.99
C PRO A 12 10.79 20.60 6.41
N HIS A 13 11.99 21.10 6.14
CA HIS A 13 12.22 22.47 5.70
C HIS A 13 12.35 22.59 4.18
N ILE A 14 12.40 21.47 3.45
CA ILE A 14 12.60 21.46 2.01
C ILE A 14 11.51 20.61 1.39
N ILE A 15 10.67 21.23 0.55
CA ILE A 15 9.76 20.50 -0.33
C ILE A 15 10.36 20.56 -1.74
N PRO A 16 10.78 19.42 -2.30
CA PRO A 16 11.24 19.34 -3.69
C PRO A 16 10.17 19.87 -4.66
N ALA A 17 10.62 20.52 -5.73
CA ALA A 17 9.72 21.08 -6.74
C ALA A 17 8.79 20.02 -7.37
N GLU A 18 9.29 18.79 -7.53
CA GLU A 18 8.51 17.65 -8.04
C GLU A 18 7.34 17.29 -7.11
N ILE A 19 7.59 17.22 -5.81
CA ILE A 19 6.55 16.88 -4.82
C ILE A 19 5.49 17.99 -4.76
N ALA A 20 5.93 19.26 -4.79
CA ALA A 20 5.01 20.39 -4.82
C ALA A 20 4.09 20.34 -6.06
N ALA A 21 4.66 20.12 -7.24
CA ALA A 21 3.90 20.02 -8.48
C ALA A 21 2.96 18.80 -8.51
N ARG A 22 3.41 17.63 -8.04
CA ARG A 22 2.56 16.44 -7.94
C ARG A 22 1.43 16.62 -6.95
N LYS A 23 1.68 17.25 -5.80
CA LYS A 23 0.64 17.55 -4.82
C LYS A 23 -0.46 18.45 -5.39
N GLU A 24 -0.08 19.45 -6.20
CA GLU A 24 -1.05 20.30 -6.92
C GLU A 24 -1.86 19.51 -7.96
N HIS A 25 -1.20 18.62 -8.72
CA HIS A 25 -1.83 17.86 -9.80
C HIS A 25 -2.69 16.68 -9.30
N GLU A 26 -2.22 15.96 -8.27
CA GLU A 26 -2.87 14.77 -7.71
C GLU A 26 -3.92 15.12 -6.64
N GLY A 27 -3.78 16.26 -5.96
CA GLY A 27 -4.74 16.75 -4.97
C GLY A 27 -5.04 15.73 -3.87
N GLU A 28 -6.30 15.34 -3.75
CA GLU A 28 -6.77 14.34 -2.76
C GLU A 28 -6.19 12.93 -2.99
N HIS A 29 -5.69 12.64 -4.20
CA HIS A 29 -5.05 11.35 -4.50
C HIS A 29 -3.56 11.34 -4.20
N PHE A 30 -2.97 12.47 -3.81
CA PHE A 30 -1.56 12.55 -3.45
C PHE A 30 -1.25 11.63 -2.27
N LYS A 31 -0.24 10.77 -2.40
CA LYS A 31 0.17 9.75 -1.42
C LYS A 31 -0.85 8.64 -1.11
N HIS A 32 -1.91 8.50 -1.91
CA HIS A 32 -2.90 7.44 -1.71
C HIS A 32 -2.61 6.25 -2.61
N LEU A 33 -2.67 5.03 -2.06
CA LEU A 33 -2.67 3.83 -2.88
C LEU A 33 -4.02 3.66 -3.56
N THR A 34 -3.99 3.19 -4.80
CA THR A 34 -5.21 2.78 -5.51
C THR A 34 -5.72 1.45 -4.97
N GLU A 35 -6.70 1.46 -4.08
CA GLU A 35 -7.26 0.22 -3.53
C GLU A 35 -7.96 -0.63 -4.61
N HIS A 36 -7.78 -1.96 -4.52
CA HIS A 36 -8.57 -2.88 -5.33
C HIS A 36 -10.04 -2.84 -4.88
N PRO A 37 -11.01 -2.67 -5.78
CA PRO A 37 -12.41 -2.51 -5.39
C PRO A 37 -12.94 -3.75 -4.66
N PRO A 38 -13.59 -3.60 -3.49
CA PRO A 38 -14.15 -4.74 -2.78
C PRO A 38 -15.23 -5.43 -3.63
N GLY A 39 -15.11 -6.75 -3.81
CA GLY A 39 -16.05 -7.55 -4.59
C GLY A 39 -15.84 -7.51 -6.11
N SER A 40 -14.74 -6.92 -6.60
CA SER A 40 -14.37 -7.04 -8.02
C SER A 40 -13.95 -8.49 -8.34
N GLU A 41 -14.40 -9.01 -9.49
CA GLU A 41 -13.92 -10.31 -10.01
C GLU A 41 -12.51 -10.25 -10.63
N SER A 42 -11.91 -9.05 -10.71
CA SER A 42 -10.54 -8.87 -11.19
C SER A 42 -9.51 -9.26 -10.14
N MET A 43 -8.32 -9.69 -10.57
CA MET A 43 -7.23 -10.07 -9.67
C MET A 43 -6.71 -8.85 -8.89
N ASP A 44 -6.50 -8.99 -7.58
CA ASP A 44 -5.85 -7.95 -6.78
C ASP A 44 -4.36 -7.89 -7.13
N THR A 45 -3.97 -6.81 -7.81
CA THR A 45 -2.58 -6.51 -8.19
C THR A 45 -1.99 -5.38 -7.34
N THR A 46 -2.78 -4.80 -6.42
CA THR A 46 -2.37 -3.65 -5.61
C THR A 46 -1.72 -4.08 -4.31
N SER A 47 -2.01 -5.28 -3.82
CA SER A 47 -1.52 -5.79 -2.53
C SER A 47 0.01 -5.69 -2.30
N GLY A 48 0.83 -5.68 -3.37
CA GLY A 48 2.28 -5.51 -3.31
C GLY A 48 2.79 -4.06 -3.38
N TYR A 49 1.92 -3.08 -3.62
CA TYR A 49 2.31 -1.68 -3.69
C TYR A 49 2.55 -1.10 -2.30
N ARG A 50 3.54 -0.21 -2.21
CA ARG A 50 3.79 0.61 -1.03
C ARG A 50 4.13 2.03 -1.47
N VAL A 51 3.61 3.01 -0.74
CA VAL A 51 3.92 4.42 -0.97
C VAL A 51 4.86 4.92 0.12
N ASP A 52 5.90 5.64 -0.27
CA ASP A 52 6.85 6.24 0.65
C ASP A 52 6.34 7.58 1.23
N LYS A 53 7.20 8.31 1.95
CA LYS A 53 6.82 9.61 2.55
C LYS A 53 6.62 10.73 1.53
N GLU A 54 7.22 10.61 0.36
CA GLU A 54 7.22 11.60 -0.71
C GLU A 54 6.15 11.29 -1.77
N GLY A 55 5.46 10.16 -1.63
CA GLY A 55 4.43 9.70 -2.54
C GLY A 55 4.96 8.80 -3.66
N LEU A 56 6.21 8.35 -3.62
CA LEU A 56 6.77 7.41 -4.59
C LEU A 56 6.17 6.01 -4.36
N VAL A 57 5.70 5.38 -5.42
CA VAL A 57 5.11 4.03 -5.39
C VAL A 57 6.19 3.00 -5.72
N ASP A 58 6.41 2.07 -4.81
CA ASP A 58 7.23 0.88 -5.02
C ASP A 58 6.34 -0.35 -5.17
N ASN A 59 6.72 -1.27 -6.08
CA ASN A 59 6.08 -2.56 -6.25
C ASN A 59 6.97 -3.68 -5.69
N PHE A 60 6.59 -4.23 -4.55
CA PHE A 60 7.22 -5.41 -4.00
C PHE A 60 6.46 -6.65 -4.45
N GLY A 61 7.17 -7.58 -5.11
CA GLY A 61 6.59 -8.86 -5.49
C GLY A 61 6.10 -9.61 -4.25
N MET A 62 4.79 -9.82 -4.15
CA MET A 62 4.21 -10.69 -3.15
C MET A 62 4.08 -12.10 -3.72
N GLU A 63 4.56 -13.10 -2.98
CA GLU A 63 4.38 -14.49 -3.39
C GLU A 63 2.89 -14.84 -3.36
N PRO A 64 2.33 -15.44 -4.44
CA PRO A 64 0.96 -15.91 -4.41
C PRO A 64 0.82 -17.04 -3.40
N GLU A 65 -0.37 -17.21 -2.85
CA GLU A 65 -0.66 -18.36 -2.00
C GLU A 65 -0.47 -19.66 -2.81
N MET A 66 0.38 -20.55 -2.32
CA MET A 66 0.55 -21.89 -2.88
C MET A 66 -0.76 -22.67 -2.73
N TYR A 67 -1.22 -23.33 -3.79
CA TYR A 67 -2.41 -24.18 -3.73
C TYR A 67 -2.25 -25.27 -2.64
N TYR A 68 -3.10 -25.22 -1.63
CA TYR A 68 -3.56 -26.39 -0.86
C TYR A 68 -5.02 -26.65 -1.29
N GLU A 69 -5.57 -27.82 -0.94
CA GLU A 69 -6.82 -28.37 -1.50
C GLU A 69 -7.97 -27.35 -1.62
N GLU A 70 -8.04 -26.34 -0.74
CA GLU A 70 -8.91 -25.17 -0.87
C GLU A 70 -8.16 -23.82 -0.63
N PRO A 71 -8.46 -22.75 -1.40
CA PRO A 71 -7.95 -21.41 -1.14
C PRO A 71 -8.32 -20.92 0.28
N GLY A 72 -7.36 -20.41 1.05
CA GLY A 72 -7.58 -19.89 2.42
C GLY A 72 -7.08 -20.76 3.58
N ASP A 73 -6.62 -22.00 3.31
CA ASP A 73 -6.08 -22.91 4.33
C ASP A 73 -4.84 -22.36 5.06
N LEU A 74 -4.03 -21.55 4.37
CA LEU A 74 -2.86 -20.89 4.97
C LEU A 74 -3.25 -19.77 5.93
N SER A 75 -4.31 -19.03 5.63
CA SER A 75 -4.83 -17.96 6.48
C SER A 75 -5.35 -18.52 7.81
N ASN A 76 -6.06 -19.65 7.77
CA ASN A 76 -6.48 -20.39 8.98
C ASN A 76 -5.30 -20.92 9.80
N LYS A 77 -4.24 -21.42 9.15
CA LYS A 77 -3.03 -21.89 9.85
C LYS A 77 -2.22 -20.75 10.47
N LYS A 78 -2.12 -19.58 9.83
CA LYS A 78 -1.37 -18.42 10.37
C LYS A 78 -2.06 -17.84 11.62
N GLN A 79 -3.38 -17.78 11.65
CA GLN A 79 -4.14 -17.31 12.83
C GLN A 79 -4.01 -18.25 14.05
N ASN A 80 -3.87 -19.55 13.81
CA ASN A 80 -3.75 -20.57 14.85
C ASN A 80 -2.32 -20.84 15.33
N LYS A 81 -1.30 -20.15 14.80
CA LYS A 81 0.05 -20.21 15.37
C LYS A 81 0.11 -19.30 16.60
N PRO A 82 0.45 -19.79 17.80
CA PRO A 82 0.72 -18.91 18.92
C PRO A 82 1.85 -17.97 18.51
N LYS A 83 1.66 -16.66 18.71
CA LYS A 83 2.74 -15.69 18.56
C LYS A 83 3.86 -16.14 19.50
N ALA A 84 5.01 -16.53 18.94
CA ALA A 84 6.17 -16.84 19.74
C ALA A 84 6.55 -15.57 20.52
N GLU A 85 6.62 -15.73 21.85
CA GLU A 85 6.94 -14.71 22.85
C GLU A 85 8.43 -14.32 22.77
#